data_AF-A0A2M7SQZ3-F1
#
_entry.id   AF-A0A2M7SQZ3-F1
#
_cell.length_a   1.000
_cell.length_b   1.000
_cell.length_c   1.000
_cell.angle_alpha   90.00
_cell.angle_beta   90.00
_cell.angle_gamma   90.00
#
_symmetry.space_group_name_H-M   'P 1'
#
loop_
_entity.id
_entity.type
_entity.pdbx_description
1 polymer ?
#
loop_
_entity_poly.entity_id
_entity_poly.type
_entity_poly.pdbx_seq_one_letter_code
_entity_poly.pdbx_strand_id
1 'polypeptide(L)' 'AEIRKSRDNARLGQTLDKLRLACQGTDNTMPYILDAVRAYATLGEIIDVMREVFGKYQEPTWI' A
#
# COMPACT_ATOMS: atom_id res chain seq x y z
N ALA A 1 -8.03 12.42 12.41
CA ALA A 1 -6.80 11.90 13.03
C ALA A 1 -7.06 10.78 14.06
N GLU A 2 -8.25 10.72 14.67
CA GLU A 2 -8.68 9.66 15.62
C GLU A 2 -8.45 8.21 15.14
N ILE A 3 -8.79 7.90 13.88
CA ILE A 3 -8.67 6.54 13.31
C ILE A 3 -7.21 6.02 13.33
N ARG A 4 -6.21 6.90 13.24
CA ARG A 4 -4.79 6.50 13.32
C ARG A 4 -4.34 6.16 14.74
N LYS A 5 -5.04 6.67 15.76
CA LYS A 5 -4.74 6.42 17.18
C LYS A 5 -5.43 5.17 17.71
N SER A 6 -6.61 4.82 17.18
CA SER A 6 -7.37 3.64 17.61
C SER A 6 -7.05 2.36 16.84
N ARG A 7 -6.36 2.45 15.70
CA ARG A 7 -5.99 1.28 14.90
C ARG A 7 -4.77 0.55 15.47
N ASP A 8 -4.73 -0.76 15.22
CA ASP A 8 -3.56 -1.59 15.47
C ASP A 8 -2.47 -1.27 14.44
N ASN A 9 -1.56 -0.37 14.82
CA ASN A 9 -0.46 0.07 13.96
C ASN A 9 0.55 -1.05 13.65
N ALA A 10 0.69 -2.05 14.53
CA ALA A 10 1.58 -3.18 14.28
C ALA A 10 0.99 -4.09 13.19
N ARG A 11 -0.31 -4.41 13.29
CA ARG A 11 -1.03 -5.17 12.27
C ARG A 11 -1.01 -4.45 10.92
N LEU A 12 -1.25 -3.14 10.93
CA LEU A 12 -1.19 -2.32 9.72
C LEU A 12 0.18 -2.42 9.03
N GLY A 13 1.26 -2.23 9.79
CA GLY A 13 2.63 -2.33 9.27
C GLY A 13 2.88 -3.69 8.61
N GLN A 14 2.50 -4.78 9.26
CA GLN A 14 2.64 -6.13 8.70
C GLN A 14 1.85 -6.32 7.40
N THR A 15 0.62 -5.80 7.31
CA THR A 15 -0.17 -5.90 6.06
C THR A 15 0.41 -5.07 4.93
N LEU A 16 0.93 -3.87 5.22
CA LEU A 16 1.59 -3.03 4.22
C LEU A 16 2.92 -3.64 3.75
N ASP A 17 3.66 -4.29 4.64
CA ASP A 17 4.90 -4.99 4.28
C ASP A 17 4.64 -6.19 3.37
N LYS A 18 3.59 -6.97 3.65
CA LYS A 18 3.15 -8.06 2.77
C LYS A 18 2.72 -7.55 1.40
N LEU A 19 1.98 -6.43 1.36
CA LEU A 19 1.61 -5.77 0.11
C LEU A 19 2.86 -5.34 -0.67
N ARG A 20 3.88 -4.77 0.00
CA ARG A 20 5.14 -4.37 -0.65
C ARG A 20 5.84 -5.56 -1.29
N LEU A 21 5.95 -6.68 -0.56
CA LEU A 21 6.55 -7.91 -1.09
C LEU A 21 5.78 -8.46 -2.29
N ALA A 22 4.44 -8.47 -2.23
CA ALA A 22 3.60 -8.89 -3.35
C ALA A 22 3.77 -7.98 -4.58
N CYS A 23 3.92 -6.66 -4.37
CA CYS A 23 4.20 -5.71 -5.44
C CYS A 23 5.60 -5.88 -6.06
N GLN A 24 6.60 -6.33 -5.29
CA GLN A 24 7.95 -6.60 -5.80
C GLN A 24 8.02 -7.91 -6.59
N GLY A 25 7.14 -8.86 -6.27
CA GLY A 25 7.01 -10.13 -6.96
C GLY A 25 6.04 -10.07 -8.15
N THR A 26 5.50 -11.23 -8.48
CA THR A 26 4.49 -11.43 -9.54
C THR A 26 3.15 -11.89 -8.97
N ASP A 27 2.98 -11.79 -7.65
CA ASP A 27 1.78 -12.26 -6.97
C ASP A 27 0.59 -11.34 -7.24
N ASN A 28 -0.62 -11.88 -7.14
CA ASN A 28 -1.83 -11.07 -7.23
C ASN A 28 -1.90 -10.14 -6.02
N THR A 29 -1.95 -8.83 -6.26
CA THR A 29 -1.96 -7.80 -5.22
C THR A 29 -3.32 -7.62 -4.52
N MET A 30 -4.41 -8.05 -5.15
CA MET A 30 -5.78 -7.81 -4.66
C MET A 30 -6.05 -8.36 -3.25
N PRO A 31 -5.63 -9.59 -2.88
CA PRO A 31 -5.78 -10.10 -1.51
C PRO A 31 -5.06 -9.24 -0.45
N TYR A 32 -3.87 -8.72 -0.77
CA TYR A 32 -3.07 -7.91 0.15
C TYR A 32 -3.65 -6.50 0.34
N ILE A 33 -4.26 -5.95 -0.72
CA ILE A 33 -5.00 -4.68 -0.64
C ILE A 33 -6.21 -4.85 0.27
N LEU A 34 -6.97 -5.93 0.14
CA LEU A 34 -8.11 -6.25 1.02
C LEU A 34 -7.68 -6.35 2.49
N ASP A 35 -6.54 -6.99 2.76
CA ASP A 35 -6.02 -7.11 4.12
C ASP A 35 -5.55 -5.77 4.70
N ALA A 36 -4.92 -4.91 3.88
CA ALA A 36 -4.58 -3.55 4.29
C ALA A 36 -5.84 -2.72 4.62
N VAL A 37 -6.88 -2.79 3.79
CA VAL A 37 -8.16 -2.11 4.03
C VAL A 37 -8.83 -2.62 5.32
N ARG A 38 -8.81 -3.94 5.55
CA ARG A 38 -9.31 -4.55 6.81
C ARG A 38 -8.51 -4.13 8.04
N ALA A 39 -7.23 -3.79 7.88
CA ALA A 39 -6.39 -3.21 8.92
C ALA A 39 -6.58 -1.69 9.08
N TYR A 40 -7.61 -1.10 8.47
CA TYR A 40 -7.87 0.35 8.45
C TYR A 40 -6.70 1.15 7.87
N ALA A 41 -6.03 0.62 6.84
CA ALA A 41 -5.13 1.38 6.01
C ALA A 41 -5.90 2.46 5.23
N THR A 42 -5.30 3.63 5.12
CA THR A 42 -5.81 4.69 4.26
C THR A 42 -5.40 4.45 2.81
N LEU A 43 -6.15 5.05 1.87
CA LEU A 43 -5.78 5.01 0.45
C LEU A 43 -4.35 5.53 0.21
N GLY A 44 -3.96 6.60 0.90
CA GLY A 44 -2.61 7.17 0.79
C GLY A 44 -1.53 6.16 1.18
N GLU A 45 -1.69 5.47 2.32
CA GLU A 45 -0.74 4.47 2.80
C GLU A 45 -0.58 3.29 1.84
N ILE A 46 -1.69 2.82 1.23
CA ILE A 46 -1.66 1.75 0.22
C ILE A 46 -0.95 2.22 -1.04
N ILE A 47 -1.30 3.41 -1.54
CA ILE A 47 -0.72 3.98 -2.76
C ILE A 47 0.78 4.28 -2.54
N ASP A 48 1.20 4.72 -1.37
CA ASP A 48 2.59 5.03 -1.09
C ASP A 48 3.45 3.77 -1.16
N VAL A 49 2.99 2.64 -0.60
CA VAL A 49 3.66 1.33 -0.77
C VAL A 49 3.79 0.96 -2.25
N MET A 50 2.72 1.15 -3.04
CA MET A 50 2.76 0.84 -4.47
C MET A 50 3.70 1.78 -5.25
N ARG A 51 3.78 3.06 -4.87
CA ARG A 51 4.69 4.04 -5.46
C ARG A 51 6.15 3.75 -5.13
N GLU A 52 6.45 3.25 -3.93
CA GLU A 52 7.81 2.84 -3.55
C GLU A 52 8.33 1.74 -4.47
N VAL A 53 7.46 0.83 -4.91
CA VAL A 53 7.85 -0.33 -5.73
C VAL A 53 7.76 -0.02 -7.24
N PHE A 54 6.65 0.54 -7.70
CA PHE A 54 6.40 0.76 -9.14
C PHE A 54 6.83 2.14 -9.62
N GLY A 55 7.12 3.07 -8.71
CA GLY A 55 7.33 4.48 -9.04
C GLY A 55 6.03 5.20 -9.37
N LYS A 56 6.17 6.34 -10.03
CA LYS A 56 5.05 7.14 -10.54
C LYS A 56 5.21 7.26 -12.05
N TYR A 57 4.13 7.04 -12.79
CA TYR A 57 4.11 7.37 -14.19
C TYR A 57 4.25 8.89 -14.36
N GLN A 58 5.15 9.31 -15.25
CA GLN A 58 5.28 10.69 -15.70
C GLN A 58 5.06 10.69 -17.22
N GLU A 59 4.17 11.56 -17.67
CA GLU A 59 3.89 11.70 -19.09
C GLU A 59 5.16 12.17 -19.82
N PRO A 60 5.59 11.49 -20.89
CA PRO A 60 6.77 11.90 -21.63
C PRO A 60 6.49 13.26 -22.29
N THR A 61 7.24 14.28 -21.87
CA THR A 61 7.16 15.64 -22.43
C THR A 61 8.01 15.69 -23.71
N TRP A 62 7.59 14.95 -24.73
CA TRP A 62 8.13 15.15 -26.08
C TRP A 62 7.29 16.22 -26.77
N ILE A 63 7.78 17.46 -26.71
CA ILE A 63 7.42 18.53 -27.65
C ILE A 63 8.58 18.68 -28.62
#